data_AF-A0A9W4RAH6-F1
#
_entry.id   AF-A0A9W4RAH6-F1
#
_cell.length_a   1.000
_cell.length_b   1.000
_cell.length_c   1.000
_cell.angle_alpha   90.00
_cell.angle_beta   90.00
_cell.angle_gamma   90.00
#
_symmetry.space_group_name_H-M   'P 1'
#
loop_
_entity.id
_entity.type
_entity.pdbx_description
1 polymer ?
#
loop_
_entity_poly.entity_id
_entity_poly.type
_entity_poly.pdbx_seq_one_letter_code
_entity_poly.pdbx_strand_id
1 'polypeptide(L)'
;MLAIQGLKCIYDTTGRGWSIELVVKADGEEASRRFDVDGPDEAEMLIQAFEDSSVSAFDPETGEIVFGYEYLDLDAEEEDEDEDDDADAESAEDDEEGEDDDEKLKA
;
A
#
# COMPACT_ATOMS: atom_id res chain seq x y z
N MET A 1 15.99 10.03 12.51
CA MET A 1 14.67 9.38 12.58
C MET A 1 14.15 9.30 14.02
N LEU A 2 12.85 9.52 14.20
CA LEU A 2 12.11 9.46 15.46
C LEU A 2 11.17 8.25 15.43
N ALA A 3 11.14 7.45 16.49
CA ALA A 3 10.29 6.27 16.55
C ALA A 3 8.81 6.67 16.66
N ILE A 4 7.97 6.11 15.78
CA ILE A 4 6.52 6.34 15.79
C ILE A 4 5.91 5.42 16.85
N GLN A 5 5.17 6.00 17.80
CA GLN A 5 4.48 5.30 18.88
C GLN A 5 3.00 5.06 18.55
N GLY A 6 2.45 5.83 17.61
CA GLY A 6 1.08 5.68 17.18
C GLY A 6 0.74 6.57 16.00
N LEU A 7 -0.33 6.22 15.31
CA LEU A 7 -0.87 6.92 14.16
C LEU A 7 -2.36 7.18 14.41
N LYS A 8 -2.81 8.41 14.18
CA LYS A 8 -4.22 8.79 14.26
C LYS A 8 -4.71 9.30 12.91
N CYS A 9 -5.78 8.72 12.41
CA CYS A 9 -6.49 9.23 11.25
C CYS A 9 -7.59 10.21 11.68
N ILE A 10 -7.65 11.37 11.04
CA ILE A 10 -8.54 12.48 11.39
C ILE A 10 -9.27 12.92 10.13
N TYR A 11 -10.59 12.79 10.14
CA TYR A 11 -11.49 13.41 9.16
C TYR A 11 -12.00 14.76 9.68
N ASP A 12 -11.64 15.85 9.02
CA ASP A 12 -12.20 17.17 9.32
C ASP A 12 -13.55 17.34 8.63
N THR A 13 -14.62 17.31 9.43
CA THR A 13 -15.99 17.51 8.94
C THR A 13 -16.28 18.93 8.41
N THR A 14 -15.46 19.92 8.78
CA THR A 14 -15.62 21.31 8.35
C THR A 14 -14.97 21.54 6.99
N GLY A 15 -13.69 21.18 6.86
CA GLY A 15 -12.94 21.26 5.60
C GLY A 15 -13.19 20.11 4.63
N ARG A 16 -13.86 19.03 5.08
CA ARG A 16 -14.04 17.77 4.35
C ARG A 16 -12.72 17.16 3.88
N GLY A 17 -11.69 17.23 4.71
CA GLY A 17 -10.34 16.74 4.43
C GLY A 17 -9.91 15.61 5.36
N TRP A 18 -8.92 14.85 4.91
CA TRP A 18 -8.29 13.78 5.68
C TRP A 18 -6.88 14.21 6.09
N SER A 19 -6.46 13.76 7.27
CA SER A 19 -5.12 14.01 7.77
C SER A 19 -4.68 12.89 8.71
N ILE A 20 -3.38 12.70 8.80
CA ILE A 20 -2.75 11.74 9.68
C ILE A 20 -1.91 12.51 10.72
N GLU A 21 -2.03 12.12 11.98
CA GLU A 21 -1.19 12.59 13.06
C GLU A 21 -0.34 11.43 13.60
N LEU A 22 0.98 11.59 13.48
CA LEU A 22 1.96 10.70 14.09
C LEU A 22 2.24 11.14 15.51
N VAL A 23 2.23 10.19 16.43
CA VAL A 23 2.80 10.35 17.77
C VAL A 23 4.21 9.79 17.73
N VAL A 24 5.21 10.65 17.91
CA VAL A 24 6.63 10.30 17.87
C VAL A 24 7.28 10.53 19.23
N LYS A 25 8.29 9.71 19.54
CA LYS A 25 9.10 9.89 20.75
C LYS A 25 10.36 10.67 20.41
N ALA A 26 10.52 11.86 20.99
CA ALA A 26 11.68 12.74 20.81
C ALA A 26 12.24 13.13 22.19
N ASP A 27 13.53 12.88 22.43
CA ASP A 27 14.23 13.26 23.67
C ASP A 27 13.55 12.83 24.99
N GLY A 28 12.77 11.75 24.95
CA GLY A 28 12.03 11.23 26.11
C GLY A 28 10.65 11.84 26.31
N GLU A 29 10.24 12.78 25.47
CA GLU A 29 8.90 13.37 25.42
C GLU A 29 8.11 12.89 24.19
N GLU A 30 6.79 12.86 24.31
CA GLU A 30 5.89 12.58 23.18
C GLU A 30 5.64 13.88 22.41
N ALA A 31 5.86 13.85 21.10
CA ALA A 31 5.54 14.92 20.18
C ALA A 31 4.56 14.42 19.11
N SER A 32 3.69 15.31 18.62
CA SER A 32 2.74 15.00 17.57
C SER A 32 3.08 15.73 16.28
N ARG A 33 3.04 15.04 15.14
CA ARG A 33 3.23 15.61 13.80
C ARG A 33 2.03 15.30 12.92
N ARG A 34 1.35 16.33 12.44
CA ARG A 34 0.19 16.21 11.56
C ARG A 34 0.54 16.59 10.13
N PHE A 35 0.00 15.83 9.17
CA PHE A 35 0.03 16.13 7.75
C PHE A 35 -1.30 15.77 7.10
N ASP A 36 -1.62 16.46 6.02
CA ASP A 36 -2.84 16.21 5.23
C ASP A 36 -2.58 15.08 4.24
N VAL A 37 -3.63 14.32 3.92
CA VAL A 37 -3.60 13.23 2.93
C VAL A 37 -4.74 13.43 1.94
N ASP A 38 -4.56 12.95 0.71
CA ASP A 38 -5.42 13.27 -0.44
C ASP A 38 -6.79 12.56 -0.40
N GLY A 39 -7.00 11.65 0.57
CA GLY A 39 -8.27 10.98 0.73
C GLY A 39 -8.26 9.83 1.75
N PRO A 40 -9.39 9.12 1.85
CA PRO A 40 -9.50 7.94 2.69
C PRO A 40 -8.55 6.82 2.25
N ASP A 41 -8.33 6.65 0.95
CA ASP A 41 -7.50 5.57 0.41
C ASP A 41 -6.02 5.71 0.83
N GLU A 42 -5.48 6.94 0.80
CA GLU A 42 -4.12 7.20 1.28
C GLU A 42 -4.01 7.04 2.80
N ALA A 43 -5.03 7.49 3.54
CA ALA A 43 -5.09 7.27 4.98
C ALA A 43 -5.10 5.78 5.33
N GLU A 44 -5.91 4.98 4.63
CA GLU A 44 -6.00 3.53 4.81
C GLU A 44 -4.68 2.84 4.49
N MET A 45 -4.05 3.18 3.37
CA MET A 45 -2.74 2.64 2.98
C MET A 45 -1.67 2.90 4.06
N LEU A 46 -1.63 4.12 4.61
CA LEU A 46 -0.68 4.46 5.66
C LEU A 46 -0.97 3.76 7.00
N ILE A 47 -2.25 3.60 7.35
CA ILE A 47 -2.66 2.84 8.53
C ILE A 47 -2.22 1.39 8.37
N GLN A 48 -2.52 0.77 7.24
CA GLN A 48 -2.16 -0.62 6.98
C GLN A 48 -0.64 -0.81 7.00
N ALA A 49 0.12 0.06 6.33
CA ALA A 49 1.58 0.00 6.35
C ALA A 49 2.16 0.10 7.77
N PHE A 50 1.56 0.93 8.62
CA PHE A 50 1.94 1.05 10.03
C PHE A 50 1.60 -0.21 10.83
N GLU A 51 0.39 -0.75 10.68
CA GLU A 51 -0.07 -1.95 11.39
C GLU A 51 0.71 -3.21 11.00
N ASP A 52 1.07 -3.33 9.73
CA ASP A 52 1.85 -4.45 9.19
C ASP A 52 3.35 -4.34 9.51
N SER A 53 3.83 -3.14 9.87
CA SER A 53 5.25 -2.92 10.13
C SER A 53 5.69 -3.45 11.50
N SER A 54 6.86 -4.08 11.53
CA SER A 54 7.54 -4.46 12.77
C SER A 54 8.19 -3.26 13.46
N VAL A 55 8.62 -2.28 12.67
CA VAL A 55 9.17 -1.02 13.15
C VAL A 55 8.74 0.13 12.26
N SER A 56 8.50 1.30 12.85
CA SER A 56 8.13 2.50 12.10
C SER A 56 8.86 3.74 12.65
N ALA A 57 9.33 4.58 11.73
CA ALA A 57 10.12 5.76 12.07
C ALA A 57 9.84 6.94 11.14
N PHE A 58 9.89 8.16 11.67
CA PHE A 58 9.71 9.40 10.93
C PHE A 58 11.03 10.16 10.83
N ASP A 59 11.39 10.63 9.65
CA ASP A 59 12.52 11.52 9.45
C ASP A 59 12.05 13.00 9.37
N PRO A 60 12.36 13.84 10.37
CA PRO A 60 11.93 15.23 10.35
C PRO A 60 12.70 16.12 9.36
N GLU A 61 13.86 15.68 8.84
CA GLU A 61 14.64 16.45 7.87
C GLU A 61 14.08 16.30 6.46
N THR A 62 13.73 15.06 6.07
CA THR A 62 13.17 14.76 4.75
C THR A 62 11.65 14.79 4.73
N GLY A 63 10.99 14.58 5.88
CA GLY A 63 9.55 14.41 5.99
C GLY A 63 9.07 13.00 5.66
N GLU A 64 9.98 12.02 5.55
CA GLU A 64 9.65 10.65 5.17
C GLU A 64 9.21 9.79 6.36
N ILE A 65 8.31 8.84 6.09
CA ILE A 65 7.93 7.78 7.03
C ILE A 65 8.50 6.48 6.50
N VAL A 66 9.24 5.76 7.34
CA VAL A 66 9.85 4.48 7.02
C VAL A 66 9.14 3.39 7.81
N PHE A 67 8.60 2.42 7.07
CA PHE A 67 8.01 1.19 7.62
C PHE A 67 8.97 0.04 7.36
N GLY A 68 9.45 -0.59 8.44
CA GLY A 68 10.31 -1.75 8.39
C GLY A 68 9.52 -3.02 8.69
N TYR A 69 9.72 -4.04 7.86
CA TYR A 69 9.07 -5.34 7.97
C TYR A 69 10.13 -6.37 8.35
N GLU A 70 9.88 -7.17 9.38
CA GLU A 70 10.72 -8.31 9.70
C GLU A 70 10.38 -9.43 8.70
N TYR A 71 11.26 -9.65 7.72
CA TYR A 71 11.27 -10.93 7.01
C TYR A 71 11.72 -11.97 8.04
N LEU A 72 10.84 -12.92 8.37
CA LEU A 72 11.34 -14.21 8.86
C LEU A 72 12.35 -14.67 7.80
N ASP A 73 13.62 -14.87 8.18
CA ASP A 73 14.65 -15.39 7.28
C ASP A 73 14.09 -16.66 6.61
N LEU A 74 13.65 -16.54 5.35
CA LEU A 74 13.17 -17.65 4.52
C LEU A 74 14.32 -18.54 4.05
N ASP A 75 15.55 -18.26 4.50
CA ASP A 75 16.75 -19.10 4.31
C ASP A 75 16.77 -20.36 5.20
N ALA A 76 15.71 -20.64 5.95
CA ALA A 76 15.51 -21.94 6.60
C ALA A 76 14.49 -22.77 5.80
N GLU A 77 15.02 -23.47 4.79
CA GLU A 77 14.41 -24.59 4.04
C GLU A 77 13.66 -24.25 2.74
N GLU A 78 14.40 -24.10 1.63
CA GLU A 78 14.05 -24.71 0.33
C GLU A 78 15.28 -24.73 -0.61
N GLU A 79 16.23 -25.62 -0.31
CA GLU A 79 17.05 -26.25 -1.38
C GLU A 79 16.20 -27.39 -1.94
N ASP A 80 15.44 -27.14 -3.01
CA ASP A 80 15.17 -28.15 -4.04
C ASP A 80 15.08 -27.41 -5.38
N GLU A 81 16.24 -27.28 -6.01
CA GLU A 81 16.39 -26.95 -7.43
C GLU A 81 15.80 -28.10 -8.26
N ASP A 82 14.71 -27.86 -8.97
CA ASP A 82 14.42 -28.60 -10.20
C ASP A 82 13.96 -27.59 -11.27
N GLU A 83 14.94 -27.12 -12.04
CA GLU A 83 14.77 -26.46 -13.33
C GLU A 83 14.07 -27.43 -14.29
N ASP A 84 12.88 -27.09 -14.79
CA ASP A 84 12.44 -27.57 -16.10
C ASP A 84 11.93 -26.38 -16.92
N ASP A 85 12.85 -25.95 -17.79
CA ASP A 85 12.74 -24.97 -18.86
C ASP A 85 11.89 -25.57 -20.00
N ASP A 86 10.63 -25.13 -20.14
CA ASP A 86 9.95 -25.23 -21.43
C ASP A 86 9.25 -23.91 -21.74
N ALA A 87 10.02 -23.03 -22.38
CA ALA A 87 9.52 -21.90 -23.10
C ALA A 87 8.82 -22.36 -24.38
N ASP A 88 7.50 -22.29 -24.42
CA ASP A 88 6.76 -22.15 -25.68
C ASP A 88 5.71 -21.05 -25.56
N ALA A 89 6.11 -19.88 -26.04
CA ALA A 89 5.23 -18.77 -26.29
C ALA A 89 4.62 -18.94 -27.68
N GLU A 90 3.38 -19.41 -27.76
CA GLU A 90 2.54 -19.21 -28.96
C GLU A 90 1.21 -18.59 -28.55
N SER A 91 1.13 -17.31 -28.89
CA SER A 91 -0.04 -16.45 -28.88
C SER A 91 -1.17 -17.05 -29.71
N ALA A 92 -2.37 -17.17 -29.13
CA ALA A 92 -3.61 -17.23 -29.89
C ALA A 92 -4.72 -16.56 -29.07
N GLU A 93 -4.98 -15.30 -29.39
CA GLU A 93 -6.27 -14.68 -29.15
C GLU A 93 -7.31 -15.46 -29.96
N ASP A 94 -8.35 -15.97 -29.30
CA ASP A 94 -9.60 -16.31 -29.97
C ASP A 94 -10.76 -15.85 -29.08
N ASP A 95 -11.34 -14.75 -29.55
CA ASP A 95 -12.40 -13.93 -28.99
C ASP A 95 -13.75 -14.58 -29.30
N GLU A 96 -14.26 -15.43 -28.41
CA GLU A 96 -15.65 -15.87 -28.45
C GLU A 96 -16.57 -14.81 -27.81
N GLU A 97 -17.26 -14.03 -28.64
CA GLU A 97 -18.72 -13.97 -28.74
C GLU A 97 -19.21 -12.59 -29.25
N GLY A 98 -19.87 -12.58 -30.41
CA GLY A 98 -20.66 -11.42 -30.83
C GLY A 98 -21.06 -11.35 -32.31
N GLU A 99 -21.59 -12.43 -32.91
CA GLU A 99 -22.32 -12.32 -34.19
C GLU A 99 -23.66 -11.59 -33.96
N ASP A 100 -23.66 -10.27 -34.15
CA ASP A 100 -24.86 -9.46 -34.37
C ASP A 100 -25.14 -9.45 -35.90
N ASP A 101 -25.93 -10.42 -36.37
CA ASP A 101 -26.46 -10.44 -37.74
C ASP A 101 -27.78 -9.65 -37.80
N ASP A 102 -27.59 -8.37 -38.11
CA ASP A 102 -28.20 -7.63 -39.23
C ASP A 102 -29.72 -7.74 -39.49
N GLU A 103 -30.33 -6.57 -39.29
CA GLU A 103 -31.24 -5.88 -40.23
C GLU A 103 -32.68 -6.34 -40.52
N LYS A 104 -33.51 -5.28 -40.51
CA LYS A 104 -34.71 -5.00 -41.32
C LYS A 104 -36.04 -5.62 -40.89
N LEU A 105 -36.94 -4.73 -40.49
CA LEU A 105 -38.18 -4.36 -41.23
C LEU A 105 -38.86 -3.20 -40.49
N LYS A 106 -38.69 -1.96 -40.97
CA LYS A 106 -39.60 -1.19 -41.85
C LYS A 106 -40.67 -0.36 -41.11
N ALA A 107 -40.58 0.95 -41.38
CA ALA A 107 -41.65 1.92 -41.65
C ALA A 107 -42.74 2.14 -40.59
#